data_AF-A0A3M2FF30-F1
#
_entry.id   AF-A0A3M2FF30-F1
#
_cell.length_a   1.000
_cell.length_b   1.000
_cell.length_c   1.000
_cell.angle_alpha   90.00
_cell.angle_beta   90.00
_cell.angle_gamma   90.00
#
_symmetry.space_group_name_H-M   'P 1'
#
loop_
_entity.id
_entity.type
_entity.pdbx_description
1 polymer ?
#
loop_
_entity_poly.entity_id
_entity_poly.type
_entity_poly.pdbx_seq_one_letter_code
_entity_poly.pdbx_strand_id
1 'polypeptide(L)'
;MLVAGGLPDTLRHGPLPDGGWVVAGLGLRLRDGRAHPLQEADWAALLTCDRPDLSDLDGHFVVMRWRRDTVEAFTDVLGLRTLYLYETDDGLYFSTRLDGLARLGLPAAIDFSAFGSHWLAFNQLDTRGLLAGVRRL
;
A
#
# COMPACT_ATOMS: atom_id res chain seq x y z
N MET A 1 7.14 -5.53 14.06
CA MET A 1 8.02 -5.45 12.86
C MET A 1 7.20 -5.04 11.64
N LEU A 2 7.76 -4.29 10.69
CA LEU A 2 7.07 -3.90 9.45
C LEU A 2 7.80 -4.51 8.24
N VAL A 3 7.07 -5.25 7.41
CA VAL A 3 7.62 -5.94 6.23
C VAL A 3 6.84 -5.52 4.99
N ALA A 4 7.58 -5.07 3.97
CA ALA A 4 7.05 -4.56 2.72
C ALA A 4 7.60 -5.35 1.53
N GLY A 5 6.74 -5.67 0.56
CA GLY A 5 7.13 -6.32 -0.69
C GLY A 5 6.64 -5.55 -1.92
N GLY A 6 7.44 -5.55 -2.99
CA GLY A 6 7.11 -4.91 -4.26
C GLY A 6 8.10 -5.24 -5.36
N LEU A 7 7.84 -4.74 -6.57
CA LEU A 7 8.80 -4.83 -7.67
C LEU A 7 9.99 -3.91 -7.38
N PRO A 8 11.26 -4.38 -7.47
CA PRO A 8 12.44 -3.58 -7.11
C PRO A 8 12.47 -2.20 -7.80
N ASP A 9 12.10 -2.15 -9.07
CA ASP A 9 12.15 -0.92 -9.88
C ASP A 9 11.17 0.16 -9.41
N THR A 10 10.13 -0.20 -8.68
CA THR A 10 9.06 0.71 -8.21
C THR A 10 8.85 0.65 -6.70
N LEU A 11 9.72 -0.07 -6.00
CA LEU A 11 9.76 -0.08 -4.55
C LEU A 11 10.73 1.01 -4.09
N ARG A 12 10.27 1.92 -3.25
CA ARG A 12 11.09 2.95 -2.61
C ARG A 12 10.81 2.94 -1.13
N HIS A 13 11.80 3.16 -0.28
CA HIS A 13 11.60 3.23 1.16
C HIS A 13 12.61 4.17 1.80
N GLY A 14 12.29 4.71 2.96
CA GLY A 14 13.20 5.58 3.67
C GLY A 14 12.85 5.74 5.15
N PRO A 15 13.81 6.22 5.96
CA PRO A 15 13.60 6.45 7.38
C PRO A 15 12.84 7.76 7.64
N LEU A 16 12.20 7.81 8.80
CA LEU A 16 11.75 9.03 9.49
C LEU A 16 12.36 9.05 10.91
N PRO A 17 12.45 10.20 11.59
CA PRO A 17 13.03 10.27 12.94
C PRO A 17 12.41 9.30 13.95
N ASP A 18 11.11 9.02 13.83
CA ASP A 18 10.33 8.16 14.72
C ASP A 18 9.63 7.01 13.97
N GLY A 19 10.12 6.65 12.78
CA GLY A 19 9.51 5.61 11.96
C GLY A 19 10.10 5.53 10.56
N GLY A 20 9.23 5.47 9.55
CA GLY A 20 9.67 5.33 8.16
C GLY A 20 8.52 5.34 7.17
N TRP A 21 8.88 5.11 5.92
CA TRP A 21 7.92 5.01 4.84
C TRP A 21 8.38 4.00 3.79
N VAL A 22 7.41 3.46 3.06
CA VAL A 22 7.62 2.71 1.83
C VAL A 22 6.58 3.10 0.80
N VAL A 23 6.96 3.03 -0.45
CA VAL A 23 6.13 3.22 -1.62
C VAL A 23 6.26 2.00 -2.50
N ALA A 24 5.13 1.42 -2.88
CA ALA A 24 5.07 0.36 -3.86
C ALA A 24 4.29 0.85 -5.09
N GLY A 25 4.99 1.03 -6.20
CA GLY A 25 4.40 1.46 -7.47
C GLY A 25 5.01 2.76 -7.99
N LEU A 26 4.44 3.26 -9.08
CA LEU A 26 4.93 4.45 -9.77
C LEU A 26 4.08 5.65 -9.39
N GLY A 27 4.68 6.65 -8.75
CA GLY A 27 4.07 7.98 -8.61
C GLY A 27 4.51 8.88 -9.73
N LEU A 28 3.57 9.69 -10.21
CA LEU A 28 3.76 10.72 -11.21
C LEU A 28 3.32 12.04 -10.60
N ARG A 29 4.11 13.09 -10.78
CA ARG A 29 3.70 14.46 -10.46
C ARG A 29 3.32 15.18 -11.74
N LEU A 30 2.14 15.78 -11.76
CA LEU A 30 1.64 16.55 -12.89
C LEU A 30 2.06 18.01 -12.73
N ARG A 31 2.98 18.50 -13.56
CA ARG A 31 3.40 19.92 -13.62
C ARG A 31 3.43 20.41 -15.04
N ASP A 32 2.85 21.58 -15.29
CA ASP A 32 2.84 22.24 -16.62
C ASP A 32 2.35 21.32 -17.76
N GLY A 33 1.35 20.47 -17.46
CA GLY A 33 0.80 19.51 -18.42
C GLY A 33 1.72 18.32 -18.73
N ARG A 34 2.78 18.11 -17.95
CA ARG A 34 3.72 16.99 -18.09
C ARG A 34 3.74 16.13 -16.84
N ALA A 35 3.85 14.82 -17.05
CA ALA A 35 4.02 13.84 -15.99
C ALA A 35 5.51 13.62 -15.71
N HIS A 36 5.90 13.78 -14.44
CA HIS A 36 7.26 13.56 -13.96
C HIS A 36 7.27 12.41 -12.95
N PRO A 37 7.99 11.29 -13.22
CA PRO A 37 8.10 10.20 -12.26
C PRO A 37 8.78 10.64 -10.96
N LEU A 38 8.14 10.36 -9.81
CA LEU A 38 8.73 10.62 -8.51
C LEU A 38 9.91 9.69 -8.27
N GLN A 39 11.05 10.28 -7.92
CA GLN A 39 12.24 9.58 -7.46
C GLN A 39 12.22 9.43 -5.94
N GLU A 40 13.18 8.69 -5.40
CA GLU A 40 13.30 8.48 -3.95
C GLU A 40 13.36 9.78 -3.15
N ALA A 41 14.12 10.77 -3.64
CA ALA A 41 14.22 12.08 -3.00
C ALA A 41 12.90 12.86 -2.99
N ASP A 42 12.08 12.73 -4.05
CA ASP A 42 10.76 13.36 -4.12
C ASP A 42 9.81 12.75 -3.07
N TRP A 43 9.83 11.41 -2.94
CA TRP A 43 9.07 10.70 -1.92
C TRP A 43 9.53 11.05 -0.51
N ALA A 44 10.85 11.09 -0.26
CA ALA A 44 11.40 11.46 1.03
C ALA A 44 10.96 12.88 1.44
N ALA A 45 11.06 13.85 0.53
CA ALA A 45 10.65 15.23 0.78
C ALA A 45 9.15 15.32 1.10
N LEU A 46 8.32 14.62 0.33
CA LEU A 46 6.87 14.60 0.51
C LEU A 46 6.45 13.94 1.84
N LEU A 47 7.01 12.78 2.16
CA LEU A 47 6.54 11.94 3.26
C LEU A 47 7.10 12.35 4.63
N THR A 48 8.10 13.23 4.64
CA THR A 48 8.59 13.88 5.86
C THR A 48 7.59 14.91 6.41
N CYS A 49 6.76 15.52 5.56
CA CYS A 49 5.73 16.47 5.97
C CYS A 49 4.62 15.78 6.77
N ASP A 50 4.13 16.40 7.85
CA ASP A 50 3.07 15.80 8.67
C ASP A 50 1.79 15.50 7.90
N ARG A 51 1.43 16.38 6.98
CA ARG A 51 0.29 16.22 6.07
C ARG A 51 0.83 16.30 4.64
N PRO A 52 1.23 15.17 4.04
CA PRO A 52 1.71 15.17 2.66
C PRO A 52 0.56 15.57 1.74
N ASP A 53 0.80 16.56 0.89
CA ASP A 53 -0.15 16.94 -0.16
C ASP A 53 0.04 16.03 -1.36
N LEU A 54 -0.98 15.22 -1.64
CA LEU A 54 -1.01 14.26 -2.74
C LEU A 54 -1.90 14.73 -3.89
N SER A 55 -2.44 15.95 -3.82
CA SER A 55 -3.43 16.44 -4.78
C SER A 55 -2.87 16.63 -6.20
N ASP A 56 -1.55 16.80 -6.34
CA ASP A 56 -0.84 16.92 -7.62
C ASP A 56 -0.23 15.59 -8.11
N LEU A 57 -0.52 14.50 -7.39
CA LEU A 57 0.01 13.17 -7.68
C LEU A 57 -0.99 12.30 -8.41
N ASP A 58 -0.45 11.58 -9.38
CA ASP A 58 -1.13 10.56 -10.16
C ASP A 58 -0.22 9.32 -10.25
N GLY A 59 -0.66 8.30 -10.97
CA GLY A 59 0.07 7.08 -11.22
C GLY A 59 -0.65 5.87 -10.62
N HIS A 60 0.14 4.91 -10.14
CA HIS A 60 -0.38 3.65 -9.65
C HIS A 60 0.51 3.17 -8.51
N PHE A 61 0.32 3.77 -7.33
CA PHE A 61 1.16 3.56 -6.15
C PHE A 61 0.34 3.40 -4.87
N VAL A 62 0.96 2.76 -3.88
CA VAL A 62 0.53 2.79 -2.49
C VAL A 62 1.70 3.23 -1.64
N VAL A 63 1.44 4.14 -0.70
CA VAL A 63 2.39 4.55 0.33
C VAL A 63 1.92 3.99 1.67
N MET A 64 2.86 3.41 2.42
CA MET A 64 2.71 3.17 3.84
C MET A 64 3.69 4.04 4.58
N ARG A 65 3.21 4.86 5.51
CA ARG A 65 4.03 5.67 6.41
C ARG A 65 3.72 5.24 7.84
N TRP A 66 4.76 5.07 8.64
CA TRP A 66 4.59 4.79 10.06
C TRP A 66 5.43 5.75 10.89
N ARG A 67 4.87 6.09 12.04
CA ARG A 67 5.47 6.84 13.14
C ARG A 67 5.26 6.07 14.43
N ARG A 68 5.77 6.57 15.55
CA ARG A 68 5.73 5.86 16.84
C ARG A 68 4.35 5.29 17.18
N ASP A 69 3.29 6.06 16.93
CA ASP A 69 1.93 5.74 17.37
C ASP A 69 0.92 5.57 16.22
N THR A 70 1.34 5.75 14.97
CA THR A 70 0.41 5.78 13.83
C THR A 70 0.98 5.09 12.60
N VAL A 71 0.12 4.36 11.88
CA VAL A 71 0.39 3.88 10.52
C VAL A 71 -0.66 4.50 9.59
N GLU A 72 -0.19 5.14 8.54
CA GLU A 72 -0.99 5.82 7.54
C GLU A 72 -0.76 5.16 6.18
N ALA A 73 -1.85 4.97 5.44
CA ALA A 73 -1.81 4.48 4.06
C ALA A 73 -2.29 5.59 3.13
N PHE A 74 -1.60 5.78 2.01
CA PHE A 74 -2.00 6.71 0.96
C PHE A 74 -2.00 6.00 -0.39
N THR A 75 -2.91 6.38 -1.28
CA THR A 75 -3.03 5.84 -2.63
C THR A 75 -3.03 6.98 -3.65
N ASP A 76 -2.92 6.64 -4.94
CA ASP A 76 -3.28 7.58 -6.01
C ASP A 76 -4.77 8.02 -5.90
N VAL A 77 -5.13 9.08 -6.62
CA VAL A 77 -6.47 9.71 -6.58
C VAL A 77 -7.60 8.75 -6.99
N LEU A 78 -7.30 7.72 -7.79
CA LEU A 78 -8.29 6.74 -8.23
C LEU A 78 -8.33 5.50 -7.32
N GLY A 79 -7.36 5.34 -6.42
CA GLY A 79 -7.27 4.20 -5.50
C GLY A 79 -7.16 2.85 -6.23
N LEU A 80 -6.57 2.83 -7.43
CA LEU A 80 -6.61 1.63 -8.28
C LEU A 80 -5.67 0.54 -7.80
N ARG A 81 -4.59 0.90 -7.09
CA ARG A 81 -3.69 -0.09 -6.51
C ARG A 81 -4.27 -0.63 -5.22
N THR A 82 -4.61 -1.91 -5.23
CA THR A 82 -5.03 -2.61 -4.02
C THR A 82 -3.88 -2.74 -3.03
N LEU A 83 -4.18 -2.48 -1.76
CA LEU A 83 -3.31 -2.75 -0.62
C LEU A 83 -3.90 -3.86 0.24
N TYR A 84 -3.13 -4.93 0.43
CA TYR A 84 -3.48 -6.00 1.36
C TYR A 84 -2.75 -5.78 2.68
N LEU A 85 -3.49 -5.84 3.79
CA LEU A 85 -2.98 -5.72 5.15
C LEU A 85 -3.25 -6.99 5.94
N TYR A 86 -2.28 -7.43 6.73
CA TYR A 86 -2.43 -8.54 7.66
C TYR A 86 -1.72 -8.21 8.98
N GLU A 87 -2.47 -8.22 10.08
CA GLU A 87 -1.99 -7.87 11.41
C GLU A 87 -1.80 -9.14 12.25
N THR A 88 -0.68 -9.20 12.96
CA THR A 88 -0.34 -10.25 13.93
C THR A 88 0.11 -9.62 15.24
N ASP A 89 0.26 -10.46 16.27
CA ASP A 89 0.86 -10.05 17.55
C ASP A 89 2.29 -9.51 17.39
N ASP A 90 3.00 -9.90 16.33
CA ASP A 90 4.38 -9.51 16.04
C ASP A 90 4.50 -8.26 15.14
N GLY A 91 3.40 -7.81 14.54
CA GLY A 91 3.34 -6.57 13.76
C GLY A 91 2.40 -6.59 12.57
N LEU A 92 2.66 -5.66 11.65
CA LEU A 92 1.83 -5.41 10.48
C LEU A 92 2.57 -5.78 9.20
N TYR A 93 1.94 -6.65 8.41
CA TYR A 93 2.39 -7.05 7.09
C TYR A 93 1.53 -6.38 6.03
N PHE A 94 2.13 -5.96 4.93
CA PHE A 94 1.38 -5.49 3.78
C PHE A 94 2.03 -5.82 2.46
N SER A 95 1.19 -5.85 1.43
CA SER A 95 1.61 -6.13 0.06
C SER A 95 0.60 -5.54 -0.92
N THR A 96 1.08 -5.18 -2.11
CA THR A 96 0.18 -4.85 -3.24
C THR A 96 -0.28 -6.10 -4.00
N ARG A 97 0.18 -7.28 -3.57
CA ARG A 97 -0.21 -8.58 -4.12
C ARG A 97 -0.49 -9.59 -3.02
N LEU A 98 -1.66 -10.22 -3.10
CA LEU A 98 -2.12 -11.19 -2.10
C LEU A 98 -1.21 -12.43 -2.01
N ASP A 99 -0.67 -12.88 -3.15
CA ASP A 99 0.27 -14.01 -3.19
C ASP A 99 1.59 -13.73 -2.46
N GLY A 100 1.98 -12.46 -2.35
CA GLY A 100 3.13 -12.03 -1.54
C GLY A 100 2.93 -12.30 -0.05
N LEU A 101 1.72 -12.02 0.48
CA LEU A 101 1.41 -12.31 1.88
C LEU A 101 1.34 -13.81 2.15
N ALA A 102 0.77 -14.59 1.24
CA ALA A 102 0.70 -16.05 1.38
C ALA A 102 2.09 -16.71 1.47
N ARG A 103 3.10 -16.15 0.78
CA ARG A 103 4.49 -16.65 0.82
C ARG A 103 5.20 -16.41 2.15
N LEU A 104 4.71 -15.50 2.98
CA LEU A 104 5.30 -15.19 4.30
C LEU A 104 4.90 -16.20 5.38
N GLY A 105 4.16 -17.26 5.04
CA GLY A 105 3.74 -18.29 5.99
C GLY A 105 2.63 -17.83 6.94
N LEU A 106 1.99 -16.69 6.64
CA LEU A 106 0.83 -16.18 7.35
C LEU A 106 -0.38 -17.10 7.06
N PRO A 107 -1.30 -17.34 8.00
CA PRO A 107 -2.38 -18.30 7.82
C PRO A 107 -3.28 -17.91 6.63
N ALA A 108 -3.06 -18.58 5.51
CA ALA A 108 -3.68 -18.31 4.22
C ALA A 108 -4.89 -19.22 3.98
N ALA A 109 -5.79 -19.31 4.96
CA ALA A 109 -7.07 -19.97 4.73
C ALA A 109 -7.90 -19.08 3.78
N ILE A 110 -8.50 -19.67 2.74
CA ILE A 110 -9.41 -18.95 1.86
C ILE A 110 -10.66 -18.57 2.66
N ASP A 111 -11.03 -17.29 2.64
CA ASP A 111 -12.36 -16.87 3.09
C ASP A 111 -13.36 -17.22 1.97
N PHE A 112 -13.98 -18.40 2.08
CA PHE A 112 -14.95 -18.85 1.08
C PHE A 112 -16.19 -17.95 0.97
N SER A 113 -16.53 -17.19 2.02
CA SER A 113 -17.62 -16.21 1.99
C SER A 113 -17.24 -15.03 1.12
N ALA A 114 -16.06 -14.44 1.34
CA ALA A 114 -15.53 -13.36 0.50
C ALA A 114 -15.29 -13.85 -0.94
N PHE A 115 -14.70 -15.04 -1.11
CA PHE A 115 -14.48 -15.63 -2.43
C PHE A 115 -15.79 -15.83 -3.21
N GLY A 116 -16.81 -16.39 -2.56
CA GLY A 116 -18.13 -16.57 -3.17
C GLY A 116 -18.79 -15.24 -3.55
N SER A 117 -18.64 -14.19 -2.74
CA SER A 117 -19.21 -12.88 -3.06
C SER A 117 -18.50 -12.22 -4.25
N HIS A 118 -17.17 -12.31 -4.32
CA HIS A 118 -16.40 -11.80 -5.46
C HIS A 118 -16.66 -12.57 -6.76
N TRP A 119 -16.95 -13.87 -6.67
CA TRP A 119 -17.29 -14.68 -7.84
C TRP A 119 -18.62 -14.27 -8.49
N LEU A 120 -19.59 -13.85 -7.66
CA LEU A 120 -20.95 -13.52 -8.10
C LEU A 120 -21.15 -12.04 -8.41
N ALA A 121 -20.31 -11.15 -7.86
CA ALA A 121 -20.44 -9.71 -8.02
C ALA A 121 -19.08 -9.07 -8.29
N PHE A 122 -18.86 -8.71 -9.56
CA PHE A 122 -17.58 -8.12 -10.02
C PHE A 122 -17.30 -6.71 -9.47
N ASN A 123 -18.34 -5.95 -9.10
CA ASN A 123 -18.21 -4.57 -8.61
C ASN A 123 -18.72 -4.46 -7.16
N GLN A 124 -17.96 -4.99 -6.21
CA GLN A 124 -18.24 -4.80 -4.78
C GLN A 124 -17.26 -3.79 -4.17
N LEU A 125 -17.80 -2.80 -3.47
CA LEU A 125 -17.06 -2.00 -2.50
C LEU A 125 -16.89 -2.85 -1.24
N ASP A 126 -15.90 -3.74 -1.25
CA ASP A 126 -15.59 -4.64 -0.14
C ASP A 126 -14.12 -4.48 0.27
N THR A 127 -13.91 -4.43 1.57
CA THR A 127 -12.59 -4.35 2.21
C THR A 127 -12.11 -5.71 2.72
N ARG A 128 -12.86 -6.79 2.50
CA ARG A 128 -12.43 -8.16 2.81
C ARG A 128 -11.44 -8.64 1.77
N GLY A 129 -10.34 -9.25 2.22
CA GLY A 129 -9.45 -10.02 1.36
C GLY A 129 -10.00 -11.41 1.07
N LEU A 130 -9.46 -12.08 0.05
CA LEU A 130 -9.79 -13.48 -0.24
C LEU A 130 -9.17 -14.48 0.75
N LEU A 131 -8.21 -14.01 1.56
CA LEU A 131 -7.58 -14.79 2.63
C LEU A 131 -8.12 -14.32 3.98
N ALA A 132 -8.38 -15.26 4.89
CA ALA A 132 -8.88 -14.99 6.23
C ALA A 132 -7.95 -14.04 6.98
N GLY A 133 -8.52 -13.02 7.64
CA GLY A 133 -7.77 -12.01 8.39
C GLY A 133 -7.04 -10.97 7.53
N VAL A 134 -7.01 -11.13 6.20
CA VAL A 134 -6.45 -10.11 5.30
C VAL A 134 -7.50 -9.05 5.00
N ARG A 135 -7.14 -7.79 5.22
CA ARG A 135 -7.93 -6.63 4.81
C ARG A 135 -7.45 -6.11 3.47
N ARG A 136 -8.38 -5.67 2.65
CA ARG A 136 -8.17 -5.03 1.35
C ARG A 136 -8.54 -3.55 1.47
N LEU A 137 -7.61 -2.67 1.10
CA LEU A 137 -7.83 -1.24 0.92
C LEU A 137 -7.70 -0.89 -0.56
#